data_AF-A0A7C1PKY9-F1
#
_entry.id   AF-A0A7C1PKY9-F1
#
_cell.length_a   1.000
_cell.length_b   1.000
_cell.length_c   1.000
_cell.angle_alpha   90.00
_cell.angle_beta   90.00
_cell.angle_gamma   90.00
#
_symmetry.space_group_name_H-M   'P 1'
#
loop_
_entity.id
_entity.type
_entity.pdbx_description
1 polymer ?
#
loop_
_entity_poly.entity_id
_entity_poly.type
_entity_poly.pdbx_seq_one_letter_code
_entity_poly.pdbx_strand_id
1 'polypeptide(L)'
;MQEQCNAGTKQHKTKLFKLKTMQRTKTTFQLPKLQLKGVKFTVQGTTPLLVDNPSGTKVPSTKISGAKPLTDSQKEEMFQNSIYFLPDLETQGIPVSWLKNSFRDGKSGVYSPKMLSKRMVMGGLKIKDTEAGLIAFDYSGPEIFYNTVQKAAGGGIIHKVRAMYPEWSIDIECLFDEEILDVQGVLSVFQTVGIKYGIGSWRTGGFYGQFRILTENIETFNKEIL
;
A
#
# COMPACT_ATOMS: atom_id res chain seq x y z
N MET A 1 67.69 19.97 -55.66
CA MET A 1 66.97 19.13 -54.67
C MET A 1 66.43 20.07 -53.59
N GLN A 2 65.21 20.54 -53.80
CA GLN A 2 64.40 21.35 -52.87
C GLN A 2 62.95 21.10 -53.30
N GLU A 3 62.25 20.23 -52.56
CA GLU A 3 60.83 19.95 -52.78
C GLU A 3 60.01 21.08 -52.16
N GLN A 4 59.13 21.66 -52.97
CA GLN A 4 58.13 22.64 -52.53
C GLN A 4 56.85 21.91 -52.12
N CYS A 5 56.38 22.21 -50.91
CA CYS A 5 55.04 21.89 -50.43
C CYS A 5 53.97 22.50 -51.33
N ASN A 6 52.95 21.73 -51.70
CA ASN A 6 51.68 22.27 -52.19
C ASN A 6 50.51 21.68 -51.42
N ALA A 7 49.81 22.55 -50.70
CA ALA A 7 48.65 22.27 -49.87
C ALA A 7 47.38 22.21 -50.73
N GLY A 8 46.72 21.05 -50.77
CA GLY A 8 45.41 20.86 -51.41
C GLY A 8 44.30 20.74 -50.37
N THR A 9 43.61 21.84 -50.08
CA THR A 9 42.53 21.92 -49.09
C THR A 9 41.23 21.33 -49.65
N LYS A 10 40.74 20.21 -49.08
CA LYS A 10 39.41 19.65 -49.38
C LYS A 10 38.32 20.49 -48.72
N GLN A 11 37.47 21.16 -49.49
CA GLN A 11 36.28 21.85 -48.98
C GLN A 11 35.16 20.84 -48.65
N HIS A 12 34.94 20.58 -47.36
CA HIS A 12 33.70 19.97 -46.89
C HIS A 12 32.58 21.02 -46.87
N LYS A 13 31.58 20.86 -47.75
CA LYS A 13 30.35 21.68 -47.71
C LYS A 13 29.45 21.19 -46.56
N THR A 14 29.47 21.90 -45.45
CA THR A 14 28.53 21.69 -44.35
C THR A 14 27.16 22.26 -44.75
N LYS A 15 26.15 21.40 -44.98
CA LYS A 15 24.76 21.85 -45.14
C LYS A 15 24.23 22.32 -43.78
N LEU A 16 24.05 23.63 -43.64
CA LEU A 16 23.42 24.23 -42.46
C LEU A 16 21.90 23.99 -42.53
N PHE A 17 21.38 23.04 -41.74
CA PHE A 17 19.93 22.89 -41.56
C PHE A 17 19.42 24.02 -40.66
N LYS A 18 18.62 24.94 -41.22
CA LYS A 18 17.91 25.95 -40.43
C LYS A 18 16.80 25.25 -39.62
N LEU A 19 17.02 25.10 -38.31
CA LEU A 19 15.97 24.72 -37.37
C LEU A 19 14.90 25.81 -37.39
N LYS A 20 13.68 25.48 -37.82
CA LYS A 20 12.52 26.36 -37.64
C LYS A 20 12.22 26.45 -36.15
N THR A 21 12.34 27.65 -35.59
CA THR A 21 11.89 27.95 -34.23
C THR A 21 10.37 27.76 -34.16
N MET A 22 9.95 26.72 -33.43
CA MET A 22 8.55 26.42 -33.19
C MET A 22 7.99 27.48 -32.24
N GLN A 23 7.09 28.34 -32.73
CA GLN A 23 6.45 29.35 -31.88
C GLN A 23 5.53 28.63 -30.89
N ARG A 24 5.82 28.74 -29.59
CA ARG A 24 4.97 28.23 -28.51
C ARG A 24 3.69 29.07 -28.44
N THR A 25 2.59 28.55 -28.96
CA THR A 25 1.25 29.11 -28.71
C THR A 25 0.86 28.86 -27.25
N LYS A 26 0.67 29.95 -26.51
CA LYS A 26 0.22 29.92 -25.11
C LYS A 26 -1.28 29.60 -25.11
N THR A 27 -1.62 28.32 -25.02
CA THR A 27 -3.02 27.87 -24.92
C THR A 27 -3.37 27.72 -23.45
N THR A 28 -4.35 28.48 -22.99
CA THR A 28 -4.91 28.33 -21.64
C THR A 28 -5.89 27.16 -21.65
N PHE A 29 -5.55 26.07 -20.98
CA PHE A 29 -6.45 24.93 -20.77
C PHE A 29 -7.19 25.11 -19.44
N GLN A 30 -8.52 24.97 -19.46
CA GLN A 30 -9.34 24.85 -18.26
C GLN A 30 -9.39 23.37 -17.88
N LEU A 31 -8.85 23.02 -16.72
CA LEU A 31 -8.95 21.66 -16.19
C LEU A 31 -10.36 21.47 -15.60
N PRO A 32 -11.08 20.39 -15.95
CA PRO A 32 -12.35 20.10 -15.30
C PRO A 32 -12.12 19.85 -13.80
N LYS A 33 -13.00 20.41 -12.96
CA LYS A 33 -12.97 20.18 -11.51
C LYS A 33 -13.19 18.70 -11.23
N LEU A 34 -12.34 18.11 -10.39
CA LEU A 34 -12.54 16.75 -9.91
C LEU A 34 -13.57 16.76 -8.77
N GLN A 35 -14.64 15.98 -8.91
CA GLN A 35 -15.68 15.87 -7.89
C GLN A 35 -15.26 14.84 -6.83
N LEU A 36 -14.57 15.31 -5.80
CA LEU A 36 -14.13 14.45 -4.70
C LEU A 36 -15.10 14.50 -3.53
N LYS A 37 -15.44 13.30 -3.07
CA LYS A 37 -16.25 13.07 -1.87
C LYS A 37 -15.45 12.30 -0.85
N GLY A 38 -15.75 12.56 0.41
CA GLY A 38 -15.10 11.92 1.55
C GLY A 38 -16.08 11.11 2.38
N VAL A 39 -15.59 10.01 2.94
CA VAL A 39 -16.28 9.26 3.99
C VAL A 39 -15.30 8.89 5.09
N LYS A 40 -15.74 9.04 6.34
CA LYS A 40 -15.09 8.53 7.54
C LYS A 40 -15.92 7.40 8.10
N PHE A 41 -15.27 6.33 8.52
CA PHE A 41 -15.93 5.21 9.18
C PHE A 41 -14.92 4.42 10.00
N THR A 42 -15.40 3.79 11.08
CA THR A 42 -14.59 2.89 11.90
C THR A 42 -14.77 1.45 11.44
N VAL A 43 -13.67 0.69 11.39
CA VAL A 43 -13.71 -0.77 11.28
C VAL A 43 -13.25 -1.40 12.59
N GLN A 44 -13.91 -2.48 12.99
CA GLN A 44 -13.56 -3.26 14.17
C GLN A 44 -13.19 -4.68 13.78
N GLY A 45 -12.05 -5.15 14.27
CA GLY A 45 -11.56 -6.50 14.07
C GLY A 45 -12.56 -7.57 14.54
N THR A 46 -12.84 -8.54 13.68
CA THR A 46 -13.60 -9.77 14.02
C THR A 46 -12.69 -10.98 14.19
N THR A 47 -11.43 -10.84 13.80
CA THR A 47 -10.35 -11.81 14.00
C THR A 47 -9.07 -11.05 14.36
N PRO A 48 -8.09 -11.69 15.01
CA PRO A 48 -6.83 -11.03 15.34
C PRO A 48 -6.12 -10.48 14.11
N LEU A 49 -5.41 -9.36 14.26
CA LEU A 49 -4.59 -8.76 13.21
C LEU A 49 -3.14 -9.24 13.34
N LEU A 50 -2.59 -9.84 12.28
CA LEU A 50 -1.16 -10.18 12.21
C LEU A 50 -0.38 -9.12 11.46
N VAL A 51 0.68 -8.61 12.08
CA VAL A 51 1.56 -7.59 11.53
C VAL A 51 2.95 -8.19 11.29
N ASP A 52 3.50 -7.94 10.10
CA ASP A 52 4.79 -8.48 9.65
C ASP A 52 5.53 -7.40 8.86
N ASN A 53 6.33 -6.58 9.56
CA ASN A 53 7.15 -5.53 8.96
C ASN A 53 8.45 -6.11 8.35
N PRO A 54 8.55 -6.22 7.01
CA PRO A 54 9.72 -6.81 6.37
C PRO A 54 10.96 -5.92 6.50
N SER A 55 10.79 -4.61 6.67
CA SER A 55 11.88 -3.64 6.78
C SER A 55 12.44 -3.56 8.21
N GLY A 56 11.64 -3.92 9.22
CA GLY A 56 12.10 -3.99 10.61
C GLY A 56 12.92 -5.24 10.88
N THR A 57 12.80 -6.29 10.07
CA THR A 57 13.47 -7.56 10.28
C THR A 57 14.99 -7.45 10.06
N LYS A 58 15.76 -7.27 11.14
CA LYS A 58 17.24 -7.22 11.09
C LYS A 58 17.90 -8.58 10.91
N VAL A 59 17.17 -9.67 11.14
CA VAL A 59 17.66 -11.03 10.95
C VAL A 59 17.32 -11.50 9.53
N PRO A 60 18.31 -11.72 8.63
CA PRO A 60 18.04 -12.24 7.30
C PRO A 60 17.26 -13.55 7.40
N SER A 61 16.15 -13.67 6.66
CA SER A 61 15.36 -14.91 6.57
C SER A 61 16.18 -16.15 6.16
N THR A 62 17.38 -15.94 5.62
CA THR A 62 18.37 -16.95 5.28
C THR A 62 19.16 -17.49 6.48
N LYS A 63 19.31 -16.73 7.58
CA LYS A 63 19.96 -17.20 8.83
C LYS A 63 19.04 -17.99 9.76
N ILE A 64 17.72 -17.90 9.53
CA ILE A 64 16.68 -18.69 10.20
C ILE A 64 16.25 -19.84 9.27
N SER A 65 17.22 -20.45 8.59
CA SER A 65 16.99 -21.67 7.84
C SER A 65 17.80 -22.79 8.50
N GLY A 66 17.08 -23.72 9.09
CA GLY A 66 17.64 -24.81 9.89
C GLY A 66 16.62 -25.34 10.88
N ALA A 67 16.67 -26.63 11.19
CA ALA A 67 15.69 -27.30 12.06
C ALA A 67 15.76 -26.87 13.56
N LYS A 68 16.65 -25.94 13.93
CA LYS A 68 16.84 -25.56 15.33
C LYS A 68 15.78 -24.53 15.76
N PRO A 69 15.04 -24.79 16.85
CA PRO A 69 14.09 -23.83 17.40
C PRO A 69 14.76 -22.48 17.72
N LEU A 70 14.01 -21.39 17.55
CA LEU A 70 14.43 -20.06 18.01
C LEU A 70 14.52 -20.01 19.53
N THR A 71 15.53 -19.30 20.05
CA THR A 71 15.60 -18.92 21.46
C THR A 71 14.56 -17.84 21.78
N ASP A 72 14.22 -17.66 23.06
CA ASP A 72 13.21 -16.66 23.44
C ASP A 72 13.69 -15.23 23.15
N SER A 73 14.97 -14.95 23.32
CA SER A 73 15.58 -13.67 22.92
C SER A 73 15.45 -13.40 21.42
N GLN A 74 15.61 -14.42 20.57
CA GLN A 74 15.40 -14.30 19.13
C GLN A 74 13.93 -14.07 18.77
N LYS A 75 13.01 -14.75 19.47
CA LYS A 75 11.57 -14.53 19.27
C LYS A 75 11.19 -13.11 19.64
N GLU A 76 11.67 -12.60 20.78
CA GLU A 76 11.41 -11.24 21.22
C GLU A 76 11.94 -10.21 20.20
N GLU A 77 13.18 -10.37 19.73
CA GLU A 77 13.74 -9.47 18.72
C GLU A 77 12.92 -9.48 17.42
N MET A 78 12.52 -10.66 16.94
CA MET A 78 11.70 -10.78 15.74
C MET A 78 10.28 -10.21 15.92
N PHE A 79 9.70 -10.39 17.10
CA PHE A 79 8.40 -9.81 17.46
C PHE A 79 8.46 -8.27 17.41
N GLN A 80 9.43 -7.65 18.09
CA GLN A 80 9.61 -6.19 18.08
C GLN A 80 9.85 -5.66 16.65
N ASN A 81 10.67 -6.36 15.88
CA ASN A 81 10.96 -6.01 14.49
C ASN A 81 9.77 -6.16 13.54
N SER A 82 8.73 -6.93 13.92
CA SER A 82 7.55 -7.14 13.09
C SER A 82 6.54 -6.00 13.16
N ILE A 83 6.65 -5.11 14.15
CA ILE A 83 5.74 -4.00 14.41
C ILE A 83 6.08 -2.81 13.49
N TYR A 84 5.06 -2.05 13.09
CA TYR A 84 5.24 -0.75 12.47
C TYR A 84 4.99 0.34 13.51
N PHE A 85 5.91 1.30 13.58
CA PHE A 85 5.76 2.49 14.41
C PHE A 85 5.51 3.70 13.52
N LEU A 86 4.64 4.60 13.99
CA LEU A 86 4.47 5.93 13.42
C LEU A 86 5.74 6.77 13.63
N PRO A 87 5.84 7.96 12.99
CA PRO A 87 7.04 8.80 13.12
C PRO A 87 7.39 9.23 14.55
N ASP A 88 6.44 9.17 15.49
CA ASP A 88 6.66 9.44 16.91
C ASP A 88 7.39 8.29 17.64
N LEU A 89 7.53 7.12 17.00
CA LEU A 89 8.14 5.90 17.53
C LEU A 89 7.44 5.28 18.76
N GLU A 90 6.36 5.88 19.23
CA GLU A 90 5.58 5.42 20.37
C GLU A 90 4.25 4.80 19.92
N THR A 91 3.63 5.41 18.90
CA THR A 91 2.35 4.95 18.38
C THR A 91 2.58 3.90 17.32
N GLN A 92 1.84 2.80 17.40
CA GLN A 92 1.89 1.74 16.40
C GLN A 92 0.95 2.07 15.25
N GLY A 93 1.35 1.66 14.04
CA GLY A 93 0.54 1.88 12.84
C GLY A 93 0.43 0.62 12.00
N ILE A 94 -0.37 0.71 10.94
CA ILE A 94 -0.33 -0.27 9.85
C ILE A 94 -0.16 0.43 8.51
N PRO A 95 0.43 -0.25 7.51
CA PRO A 95 0.52 0.29 6.16
C PRO A 95 -0.86 0.51 5.54
N VAL A 96 -1.13 1.72 5.06
CA VAL A 96 -2.36 2.02 4.30
C VAL A 96 -2.40 1.24 2.98
N SER A 97 -1.25 0.79 2.49
CA SER A 97 -1.18 -0.13 1.36
C SER A 97 -1.94 -1.44 1.61
N TRP A 98 -2.07 -1.91 2.85
CA TRP A 98 -2.86 -3.11 3.18
C TRP A 98 -4.35 -2.87 2.95
N LEU A 99 -4.87 -1.72 3.38
CA LEU A 99 -6.25 -1.31 3.13
C LEU A 99 -6.49 -1.14 1.62
N LYS A 100 -5.61 -0.42 0.91
CA LYS A 100 -5.72 -0.20 -0.55
C LYS A 100 -5.67 -1.52 -1.34
N ASN A 101 -4.76 -2.43 -0.99
CA ASN A 101 -4.63 -3.73 -1.66
C ASN A 101 -5.85 -4.61 -1.40
N SER A 102 -6.35 -4.64 -0.17
CA SER A 102 -7.50 -5.47 0.18
C SER A 102 -8.77 -4.91 -0.45
N PHE A 103 -8.96 -3.59 -0.44
CA PHE A 103 -10.06 -2.91 -1.15
C PHE A 103 -10.08 -3.26 -2.65
N ARG A 104 -8.91 -3.23 -3.30
CA ARG A 104 -8.75 -3.65 -4.69
C ARG A 104 -9.19 -5.10 -4.93
N ASP A 105 -8.91 -6.01 -4.01
CA ASP A 105 -9.23 -7.42 -4.16
C ASP A 105 -10.72 -7.70 -3.84
N GLY A 106 -11.28 -6.95 -2.88
CA GLY A 106 -12.69 -6.94 -2.49
C GLY A 106 -13.66 -6.45 -3.58
N LYS A 107 -13.19 -5.69 -4.57
CA LYS A 107 -14.04 -5.17 -5.66
C LYS A 107 -14.78 -6.26 -6.44
N SER A 108 -14.25 -7.49 -6.46
CA SER A 108 -14.84 -8.62 -7.19
C SER A 108 -16.13 -9.13 -6.55
N GLY A 109 -16.39 -8.80 -5.28
CA GLY A 109 -17.57 -9.24 -4.55
C GLY A 109 -18.71 -8.22 -4.49
N VAL A 110 -18.57 -7.04 -5.11
CA VAL A 110 -19.56 -5.95 -5.03
C VAL A 110 -20.26 -5.75 -6.37
N TYR A 111 -21.59 -5.70 -6.33
CA TYR A 111 -22.40 -5.19 -7.43
C TYR A 111 -22.20 -3.68 -7.53
N SER A 112 -21.51 -3.22 -8.57
CA SER A 112 -21.50 -1.81 -8.95
C SER A 112 -22.18 -1.67 -10.31
N PRO A 113 -23.05 -0.67 -10.51
CA PRO A 113 -23.66 -0.39 -11.81
C PRO A 113 -22.61 -0.07 -12.89
N LYS A 114 -21.39 0.34 -12.48
CA LYS A 114 -20.22 0.47 -13.35
C LYS A 114 -19.20 -0.58 -12.95
N MET A 115 -18.86 -1.55 -13.82
CA MET A 115 -17.81 -2.53 -13.52
C MET A 115 -16.51 -1.81 -13.12
N LEU A 116 -16.16 -1.86 -11.83
CA LEU A 116 -14.98 -1.18 -11.31
C LEU A 116 -13.70 -1.88 -11.79
N SER A 117 -12.98 -1.22 -12.70
CA SER A 117 -11.66 -1.70 -13.12
C SER A 117 -10.65 -1.54 -11.98
N LYS A 118 -9.64 -2.42 -11.94
CA LYS A 118 -8.56 -2.38 -10.92
C LYS A 118 -7.84 -1.02 -10.90
N ARG A 119 -7.68 -0.39 -12.06
CA ARG A 119 -7.03 0.93 -12.18
C ARG A 119 -7.91 2.05 -11.65
N MET A 120 -9.22 2.02 -11.93
CA MET A 120 -10.16 3.04 -11.44
C MET A 120 -10.25 3.04 -9.92
N VAL A 121 -10.31 1.85 -9.31
CA VAL A 121 -10.33 1.70 -7.85
C VAL A 121 -9.05 2.23 -7.20
N MET A 122 -7.89 1.93 -7.78
CA MET A 122 -6.61 2.37 -7.20
C MET A 122 -6.29 3.85 -7.45
N GLY A 123 -6.77 4.43 -8.56
CA GLY A 123 -6.57 5.85 -8.87
C GLY A 123 -7.61 6.76 -8.21
N GLY A 124 -8.82 6.25 -8.02
CA GLY A 124 -9.97 7.01 -7.51
C GLY A 124 -10.20 6.90 -6.01
N LEU A 125 -9.33 6.23 -5.24
CA LEU A 125 -9.43 6.13 -3.79
C LEU A 125 -8.13 6.58 -3.12
N LYS A 126 -8.23 7.61 -2.28
CA LYS A 126 -7.17 8.03 -1.35
C LYS A 126 -7.65 7.73 0.06
N ILE A 127 -6.80 7.08 0.85
CA ILE A 127 -7.03 6.89 2.28
C ILE A 127 -6.03 7.81 2.98
N LYS A 128 -6.51 8.54 3.98
CA LYS A 128 -5.66 9.41 4.80
C LYS A 128 -4.63 8.57 5.54
N ASP A 129 -3.38 8.99 5.43
CA ASP A 129 -2.23 8.39 6.07
C ASP A 129 -1.30 9.47 6.63
N THR A 130 -0.32 9.03 7.41
CA THR A 130 0.87 9.82 7.76
C THR A 130 1.81 9.93 6.56
N GLU A 131 2.81 10.81 6.61
CA GLU A 131 3.84 10.93 5.57
C GLU A 131 4.60 9.61 5.32
N ALA A 132 4.64 8.72 6.31
CA ALA A 132 5.23 7.38 6.22
C ALA A 132 4.30 6.34 5.53
N GLY A 133 3.10 6.72 5.10
CA GLY A 133 2.12 5.80 4.51
C GLY A 133 1.49 4.84 5.53
N LEU A 134 1.51 5.21 6.80
CA LEU A 134 0.94 4.45 7.92
C LEU A 134 -0.33 5.13 8.45
N ILE A 135 -1.24 4.33 8.99
CA ILE A 135 -2.42 4.78 9.75
C ILE A 135 -2.34 4.26 11.18
N ALA A 136 -2.68 5.10 12.14
CA ALA A 136 -2.84 4.70 13.54
C ALA A 136 -4.04 3.74 13.69
N PHE A 137 -4.05 2.95 14.75
CA PHE A 137 -5.16 2.08 15.10
C PHE A 137 -5.22 1.87 16.60
N ASP A 138 -6.40 1.55 17.12
CA ASP A 138 -6.57 1.18 18.53
C ASP A 138 -6.36 -0.32 18.69
N TYR A 139 -5.80 -0.73 19.83
CA TYR A 139 -5.50 -2.12 20.14
C TYR A 139 -5.38 -2.38 21.64
N SER A 140 -5.61 -3.64 22.06
CA SER A 140 -5.48 -4.08 23.47
C SER A 140 -4.04 -4.42 23.90
N GLY A 141 -3.13 -4.55 22.93
CA GLY A 141 -1.71 -4.87 23.12
C GLY A 141 -1.25 -5.96 22.15
N PRO A 142 -0.01 -5.93 21.64
CA PRO A 142 0.50 -6.98 20.77
C PRO A 142 0.91 -8.23 21.57
N GLU A 143 0.58 -9.41 21.02
CA GLU A 143 1.01 -10.72 21.49
C GLU A 143 1.98 -11.37 20.49
N ILE A 144 2.88 -12.22 20.99
CA ILE A 144 3.79 -12.98 20.14
C ILE A 144 3.04 -14.11 19.43
N PHE A 145 2.93 -14.00 18.11
CA PHE A 145 2.51 -15.10 17.25
C PHE A 145 3.72 -15.79 16.65
N TYR A 146 3.89 -17.08 16.97
CA TYR A 146 4.98 -17.90 16.45
C TYR A 146 4.43 -19.07 15.63
N ASN A 147 4.91 -19.20 14.40
CA ASN A 147 4.65 -20.36 13.57
C ASN A 147 5.87 -20.76 12.74
N THR A 148 5.84 -21.98 12.23
CA THR A 148 6.86 -22.51 11.32
C THR A 148 6.23 -22.77 9.97
N VAL A 149 6.87 -22.30 8.90
CA VAL A 149 6.43 -22.55 7.53
C VAL A 149 7.52 -23.32 6.79
N GLN A 150 7.12 -24.34 6.03
CA GLN A 150 8.03 -25.12 5.22
C GLN A 150 8.29 -24.39 3.89
N LYS A 151 9.56 -24.27 3.47
CA LYS A 151 9.86 -23.80 2.11
C LYS A 151 9.34 -24.83 1.10
N ALA A 152 8.72 -24.35 0.02
CA ALA A 152 8.37 -25.19 -1.12
C ALA A 152 9.62 -25.88 -1.71
N ALA A 153 9.42 -27.03 -2.37
CA ALA A 153 10.47 -27.81 -3.05
C ALA A 153 11.59 -28.36 -2.15
N GLY A 154 11.24 -28.97 -1.00
CA GLY A 154 12.21 -29.66 -0.13
C GLY A 154 13.15 -28.74 0.66
N GLY A 155 12.84 -27.44 0.73
CA GLY A 155 13.62 -26.49 1.51
C GLY A 155 13.39 -26.62 3.02
N GLY A 156 14.33 -26.04 3.80
CA GLY A 156 14.27 -26.03 5.26
C GLY A 156 13.09 -25.27 5.86
N ILE A 157 12.86 -25.48 7.17
CA ILE A 157 11.85 -24.79 7.97
C ILE A 157 12.25 -23.31 8.12
N ILE A 158 11.27 -22.42 7.92
CA ILE A 158 11.38 -20.99 8.25
C ILE A 158 10.55 -20.75 9.51
N HIS A 159 11.18 -20.19 10.53
CA HIS A 159 10.47 -19.69 11.69
C HIS A 159 9.94 -18.28 11.40
N LYS A 160 8.68 -18.05 11.76
CA LYS A 160 7.99 -16.77 11.61
C LYS A 160 7.50 -16.36 12.99
N VAL A 161 7.91 -15.17 13.41
CA VAL A 161 7.45 -14.51 14.62
C VAL A 161 6.88 -13.17 14.22
N ARG A 162 5.68 -12.85 14.70
CA ARG A 162 4.90 -11.68 14.30
C ARG A 162 4.16 -11.13 15.50
N ALA A 163 3.87 -9.83 15.48
CA ALA A 163 2.92 -9.24 16.38
C ALA A 163 1.49 -9.60 15.97
N MET A 164 0.70 -10.03 16.95
CA MET A 164 -0.72 -10.31 16.82
C MET A 164 -1.49 -9.37 17.73
N TYR A 165 -2.53 -8.74 17.20
CA TYR A 165 -3.42 -7.89 17.99
C TYR A 165 -4.77 -8.58 18.08
N PRO A 166 -5.14 -9.17 19.24
CA PRO A 166 -6.40 -9.87 19.40
C PRO A 166 -7.60 -8.96 19.15
N GLU A 167 -7.54 -7.75 19.72
CA GLU A 167 -8.56 -6.71 19.57
C GLU A 167 -7.93 -5.49 18.91
N TRP A 168 -8.61 -4.98 17.88
CA TRP A 168 -8.15 -3.83 17.13
C TRP A 168 -9.30 -3.09 16.43
N SER A 169 -9.16 -1.78 16.25
CA SER A 169 -10.06 -0.94 15.45
C SER A 169 -9.29 0.14 14.71
N ILE A 170 -9.84 0.58 13.56
CA ILE A 170 -9.20 1.61 12.72
C ILE A 170 -10.25 2.61 12.29
N ASP A 171 -9.98 3.89 12.50
CA ASP A 171 -10.73 4.98 11.90
C ASP A 171 -10.17 5.28 10.51
N ILE A 172 -11.00 5.02 9.49
CA ILE A 172 -10.63 5.17 8.09
C ILE A 172 -11.29 6.44 7.56
N GLU A 173 -10.46 7.39 7.12
CA GLU A 173 -10.90 8.55 6.34
C GLU A 173 -10.44 8.34 4.89
N CYS A 174 -11.39 8.32 3.95
CA CYS A 174 -11.08 8.22 2.53
C CYS A 174 -11.71 9.33 1.70
N LEU A 175 -11.03 9.66 0.60
CA LEU A 175 -11.47 10.55 -0.47
C LEU A 175 -11.56 9.74 -1.75
N PHE A 176 -12.64 9.92 -2.49
CA PHE A 176 -12.86 9.23 -3.74
C PHE A 176 -13.52 10.12 -4.79
N ASP A 177 -13.32 9.77 -6.05
CA ASP A 177 -13.95 10.40 -7.20
C ASP A 177 -15.42 9.93 -7.31
N GLU A 178 -16.36 10.85 -7.09
CA GLU A 178 -17.81 10.55 -7.07
C GLU A 178 -18.33 10.10 -8.44
N GLU A 179 -17.63 10.41 -9.53
CA GLU A 179 -18.00 9.90 -10.86
C GLU A 179 -17.69 8.39 -11.03
N ILE A 180 -16.76 7.88 -10.22
CA ILE A 180 -16.28 6.49 -10.25
C ILE A 180 -16.96 5.64 -9.18
N LEU A 181 -17.00 6.13 -7.95
CA LEU A 181 -17.46 5.41 -6.76
C LEU A 181 -18.38 6.32 -5.95
N ASP A 182 -19.47 5.78 -5.44
CA ASP A 182 -20.29 6.44 -4.43
C ASP A 182 -19.95 5.93 -3.02
N VAL A 183 -20.51 6.59 -2.00
CA VAL A 183 -20.30 6.22 -0.59
C VAL A 183 -20.71 4.76 -0.34
N GLN A 184 -21.86 4.34 -0.90
CA GLN A 184 -22.36 2.97 -0.73
C GLN A 184 -21.43 1.94 -1.36
N GLY A 185 -20.87 2.22 -2.54
CA GLY A 185 -19.88 1.38 -3.19
C GLY A 185 -18.61 1.24 -2.36
N VAL A 186 -18.10 2.33 -1.79
CA VAL A 186 -16.92 2.29 -0.90
C VAL A 186 -17.20 1.40 0.31
N LEU A 187 -18.29 1.65 1.03
CA LEU A 187 -18.65 0.87 2.22
C LEU A 187 -18.92 -0.60 1.89
N SER A 188 -19.59 -0.89 0.78
CA SER A 188 -19.86 -2.27 0.33
C SER A 188 -18.59 -3.04 0.01
N VAL A 189 -17.59 -2.38 -0.60
CA VAL A 189 -16.29 -3.01 -0.86
C VAL A 189 -15.57 -3.26 0.45
N PHE A 190 -15.52 -2.29 1.38
CA PHE A 190 -14.90 -2.51 2.69
C PHE A 190 -15.60 -3.61 3.49
N GLN A 191 -16.93 -3.70 3.45
CA GLN A 191 -17.68 -4.79 4.07
C GLN A 191 -17.27 -6.16 3.47
N THR A 192 -17.14 -6.23 2.14
CA THR A 192 -16.69 -7.44 1.44
C THR A 192 -15.26 -7.81 1.83
N VAL A 193 -14.38 -6.82 1.94
CA VAL A 193 -13.00 -7.01 2.41
C VAL A 193 -12.99 -7.60 3.81
N GLY A 194 -13.72 -6.98 4.73
CA GLY A 194 -13.78 -7.40 6.12
C GLY A 194 -14.21 -8.86 6.29
N ILE A 195 -15.11 -9.35 5.43
CA ILE A 195 -15.61 -10.73 5.48
C ILE A 195 -14.70 -11.71 4.73
N LYS A 196 -14.23 -11.38 3.52
CA LYS A 196 -13.63 -12.36 2.61
C LYS A 196 -12.11 -12.34 2.57
N TYR A 197 -11.49 -11.20 2.87
CA TYR A 197 -10.07 -10.98 2.61
C TYR A 197 -9.29 -10.60 3.87
N GLY A 198 -9.84 -9.71 4.69
CA GLY A 198 -9.13 -9.10 5.81
C GLY A 198 -7.98 -8.18 5.38
N ILE A 199 -7.16 -7.76 6.33
CA ILE A 199 -5.92 -6.97 6.15
C ILE A 199 -4.75 -7.62 6.90
N GLY A 200 -3.52 -7.17 6.65
CA GLY A 200 -2.33 -7.67 7.34
C GLY A 200 -1.64 -8.85 6.67
N SER A 201 -0.90 -9.62 7.47
CA SER A 201 -0.09 -10.74 6.97
C SER A 201 -0.93 -12.01 6.80
N TRP A 202 -1.43 -12.23 5.58
CA TRP A 202 -2.23 -13.40 5.23
C TRP A 202 -1.37 -14.48 4.54
N ARG A 203 -1.23 -15.68 5.13
CA ARG A 203 -0.92 -16.95 4.40
C ARG A 203 -1.41 -18.23 5.11
N THR A 204 -1.93 -19.14 4.29
CA THR A 204 -2.26 -20.57 4.46
C THR A 204 -2.35 -21.08 5.91
N GLY A 205 -3.54 -20.95 6.51
CA GLY A 205 -3.85 -21.61 7.78
C GLY A 205 -4.94 -20.94 8.64
N GLY A 206 -5.28 -19.68 8.38
CA GLY A 206 -6.32 -18.98 9.15
C GLY A 206 -6.79 -17.68 8.49
N PHE A 207 -7.97 -17.24 8.89
CA PHE A 207 -8.54 -15.93 8.56
C PHE A 207 -8.09 -14.94 9.64
N TYR A 208 -7.16 -14.04 9.31
CA TYR A 208 -6.68 -12.96 10.19
C TYR A 208 -7.02 -11.61 9.58
N GLY A 209 -7.12 -10.58 10.42
CA GLY A 209 -7.39 -9.21 10.02
C GLY A 209 -8.75 -8.99 9.35
N GLN A 210 -9.70 -9.92 9.49
CA GLN A 210 -11.11 -9.69 9.15
C GLN A 210 -11.73 -8.68 10.11
N PHE A 211 -12.73 -7.95 9.63
CA PHE A 211 -13.37 -6.86 10.35
C PHE A 211 -14.82 -6.65 9.92
N ARG A 212 -15.56 -5.87 10.71
CA ARG A 212 -16.86 -5.29 10.36
C ARG A 212 -16.79 -3.77 10.39
N ILE A 213 -17.65 -3.10 9.62
CA ILE A 213 -17.83 -1.65 9.71
C ILE A 213 -18.76 -1.36 10.89
N LEU A 214 -18.42 -0.36 11.71
CA LEU A 214 -19.30 0.17 12.74
C LEU A 214 -20.21 1.24 12.12
N THR A 215 -21.48 0.93 11.98
CA THR A 215 -22.46 1.74 11.23
C THR A 215 -22.78 3.08 11.90
N GLU A 216 -22.61 3.15 13.21
CA GLU A 216 -22.82 4.32 14.05
C GLU A 216 -21.78 5.43 13.83
N ASN A 217 -20.65 5.12 13.18
CA ASN A 217 -19.51 6.04 13.02
C ASN A 217 -19.31 6.48 11.55
N ILE A 218 -20.37 6.50 10.73
CA ILE A 218 -20.25 6.87 9.31
C ILE A 218 -20.53 8.36 9.13
N GLU A 219 -19.52 9.12 8.68
CA GLU A 219 -19.65 10.54 8.36
C GLU A 219 -19.24 10.82 6.91
N THR A 220 -20.02 11.59 6.18
CA THR A 220 -19.70 11.99 4.80
C THR A 220 -19.36 13.47 4.73
N PHE A 221 -18.41 13.84 3.87
CA PHE A 221 -18.00 15.23 3.68
C PHE A 221 -17.61 15.49 2.22
N ASN A 222 -17.66 16.75 1.79
CA ASN A 222 -17.24 17.15 0.44
C ASN A 222 -15.86 17.81 0.50
N LYS A 223 -15.02 17.58 -0.51
CA LYS A 223 -13.72 18.23 -0.61
C LYS A 223 -13.47 18.69 -2.05
N GLU A 224 -13.51 19.99 -2.29
CA GLU A 224 -13.09 20.54 -3.59
C GLU A 224 -11.57 20.60 -3.65
N ILE A 225 -10.98 20.05 -4.70
CA ILE A 225 -9.57 20.28 -5.04
C ILE A 225 -9.54 21.00 -6.39
N LEU A 226 -8.91 22.18 -6.40
CA LEU A 226 -8.70 23.02 -7.59
C LEU A 226 -7.65 22.42 -8.54
#